data_AF-A0A953ESJ2-F1
#
_entry.id   AF-A0A953ESJ2-F1
#
_cell.length_a   1.000
_cell.length_b   1.000
_cell.length_c   1.000
_cell.angle_alpha   90.00
_cell.angle_beta   90.00
_cell.angle_gamma   90.00
#
_symmetry.space_group_name_H-M   'P 1'
#
loop_
_entity.id
_entity.type
_entity.pdbx_description
1 polymer ?
#
loop_
_entity_poly.entity_id
_entity_poly.type
_entity_poly.pdbx_seq_one_letter_code
_entity_poly.pdbx_strand_id
1 'polypeptide(L)'
;MHEGLGVLRQLDLEWERIGKGPRGRAALRRWASDDSCLVGLRSLDELVERVNERGNPARSDAILLALVRRAATDDLAARTVLQAMMPAAKNLTSKFSACGAWSAEETAAEVVAAMWERIRSYPVDRRPAKIAANLMLDTRQRVWRKGYKQVHGRLPRAKAA
;
A
#
# COMPACT_ATOMS: atom_id res chain seq x y z
N MET A 1 -27.41 13.90 6.06
CA MET A 1 -26.63 13.19 5.04
C MET A 1 -25.19 13.15 5.53
N HIS A 2 -24.75 12.07 6.17
CA HIS A 2 -23.32 11.91 6.43
C HIS A 2 -22.69 11.51 5.10
N GLU A 3 -22.14 12.48 4.37
CA GLU A 3 -21.12 12.17 3.37
C GLU A 3 -20.08 11.28 4.07
N GLY A 4 -20.00 10.03 3.61
CA GLY A 4 -19.01 9.09 4.12
C GLY A 4 -17.63 9.71 4.01
N LEU A 5 -16.78 9.46 5.00
CA LEU A 5 -15.40 9.89 4.90
C LEU A 5 -14.78 9.14 3.74
N GLY A 6 -14.35 9.84 2.68
CA GLY A 6 -13.74 9.21 1.53
C GLY A 6 -12.66 8.20 1.95
N VAL A 7 -12.55 7.08 1.23
CA VAL A 7 -11.83 5.86 1.65
C VAL A 7 -10.44 6.09 2.27
N LEU A 8 -9.67 7.06 1.76
CA LEU A 8 -8.34 7.39 2.28
C LEU A 8 -8.39 7.91 3.72
N ARG A 9 -9.37 8.77 4.04
CA ARG A 9 -9.56 9.31 5.38
C ARG A 9 -10.03 8.22 6.34
N GLN A 10 -10.94 7.36 5.89
CA GLN A 10 -11.41 6.23 6.71
C GLN A 10 -10.24 5.29 7.08
N LEU A 11 -9.36 4.99 6.13
CA LEU A 11 -8.15 4.20 6.39
C LEU A 11 -7.20 4.89 7.38
N ASP A 12 -6.97 6.20 7.27
CA ASP A 12 -6.12 6.91 8.23
C ASP A 12 -6.72 6.87 9.65
N LEU A 13 -8.02 7.12 9.80
CA LEU A 13 -8.71 7.09 11.10
C LEU A 13 -8.77 5.70 11.73
N GLU A 14 -8.95 4.67 10.91
CA GLU A 14 -8.85 3.29 11.40
C GLU A 14 -7.43 2.99 11.88
N TRP A 15 -6.43 3.48 11.15
CA TRP A 15 -5.03 3.24 11.48
C TRP A 15 -4.63 3.86 12.82
N GLU A 16 -5.14 5.04 13.18
CA GLU A 16 -4.87 5.66 14.49
C GLU A 16 -5.14 4.71 15.67
N ARG A 17 -6.16 3.83 15.54
CA ARG A 17 -6.49 2.82 16.54
C ARG A 17 -5.62 1.56 16.42
N ILE A 18 -5.35 1.11 15.19
CA ILE A 18 -4.57 -0.11 14.93
C ILE A 18 -3.09 0.08 15.28
N GLY A 19 -2.51 1.20 14.84
CA GLY A 19 -1.09 1.52 14.88
C GLY A 19 -0.48 1.47 16.28
N LYS A 20 -1.24 2.01 17.25
CA LYS A 20 -0.89 2.05 18.68
C LYS A 20 -1.61 0.99 19.51
N GLY A 21 -2.39 0.11 18.88
CA GLY A 21 -3.23 -0.87 19.56
C GLY A 21 -2.44 -2.07 20.13
N PRO A 22 -2.97 -2.75 21.16
CA PRO A 22 -2.40 -4.00 21.67
C PRO A 22 -2.26 -5.10 20.59
N ARG A 23 -3.23 -5.20 19.68
CA ARG A 23 -3.20 -6.14 18.55
C ARG A 23 -2.00 -5.90 17.64
N GLY A 24 -1.68 -4.64 17.34
CA GLY A 24 -0.52 -4.24 16.55
C GLY A 24 0.79 -4.62 17.23
N ARG A 25 0.92 -4.33 18.54
CA ARG A 25 2.11 -4.71 19.32
C ARG A 25 2.31 -6.22 19.40
N ALA A 26 1.24 -6.99 19.58
CA ALA A 26 1.31 -8.45 19.63
C ALA A 26 1.76 -9.03 18.28
N ALA A 27 1.24 -8.50 17.17
CA ALA A 27 1.66 -8.91 15.84
C ALA A 27 3.12 -8.56 15.56
N LEU A 28 3.55 -7.34 15.91
CA LEU A 28 4.94 -6.91 15.73
C LEU A 28 5.93 -7.81 16.48
N ARG A 29 5.62 -8.21 17.72
CA ARG A 29 6.46 -9.17 18.47
C ARG A 29 6.54 -10.53 17.78
N ARG A 30 5.44 -11.02 17.23
CA ARG A 30 5.43 -12.28 16.46
C ARG A 30 6.22 -12.14 15.16
N TRP A 31 6.12 -11.03 14.45
CA TRP A 31 6.89 -10.85 13.21
C TRP A 31 8.39 -10.70 13.50
N ALA A 32 8.75 -10.05 14.62
CA ALA A 32 10.14 -9.85 15.01
C ALA A 32 10.86 -11.13 15.46
N SER A 33 10.17 -12.25 15.72
CA SER A 33 10.83 -13.54 15.97
C SER A 33 11.48 -14.12 14.71
N ASP A 34 10.97 -13.76 13.55
CA ASP A 34 11.37 -14.33 12.26
C ASP A 34 12.22 -13.34 11.44
N ASP A 35 11.97 -12.03 11.61
CA ASP A 35 12.62 -10.98 10.83
C ASP A 35 13.32 -9.96 11.75
N SER A 36 14.65 -10.03 11.78
CA SER A 36 15.50 -9.17 12.62
C SER A 36 15.36 -7.68 12.31
N CYS A 37 14.94 -7.30 11.11
CA CYS A 37 14.71 -5.91 10.74
C CYS A 37 13.56 -5.25 11.52
N LEU A 38 12.70 -6.05 12.16
CA LEU A 38 11.56 -5.60 12.96
C LEU A 38 11.88 -5.51 14.46
N VAL A 39 13.02 -6.07 14.89
CA VAL A 39 13.45 -6.06 16.29
C VAL A 39 13.65 -4.63 16.78
N GLY A 40 13.16 -4.35 18.00
CA GLY A 40 13.29 -3.05 18.65
C GLY A 40 12.19 -2.03 18.30
N LEU A 41 11.36 -2.30 17.28
CA LEU A 41 10.19 -1.46 16.99
C LEU A 41 9.10 -1.71 18.05
N ARG A 42 8.47 -0.64 18.55
CA ARG A 42 7.53 -0.71 19.69
C ARG A 42 6.05 -0.66 19.28
N SER A 43 5.77 -0.20 18.07
CA SER A 43 4.41 -0.08 17.53
C SER A 43 4.41 -0.21 16.00
N LEU A 44 3.23 -0.42 15.42
CA LEU A 44 3.09 -0.41 13.96
C LEU A 44 3.23 1.01 13.39
N ASP A 45 2.92 2.05 14.18
CA ASP A 45 3.21 3.44 13.82
C ASP A 45 4.70 3.68 13.66
N GLU A 46 5.51 3.27 14.64
CA GLU A 46 6.97 3.41 14.58
C GLU A 46 7.54 2.66 13.38
N LEU A 47 6.97 1.50 13.06
CA LEU A 47 7.32 0.74 11.86
C LEU A 47 6.99 1.52 10.57
N VAL A 48 5.78 2.09 10.46
CA VAL A 48 5.36 2.87 9.28
C VAL A 48 6.19 4.15 9.14
N GLU A 49 6.50 4.82 10.25
CA GLU A 49 7.41 5.97 10.29
C GLU A 49 8.80 5.57 9.78
N ARG A 50 9.33 4.44 10.26
CA ARG A 50 10.64 3.92 9.83
C ARG A 50 10.69 3.57 8.34
N VAL A 51 9.60 3.03 7.78
CA VAL A 51 9.51 2.76 6.33
C VAL A 51 9.54 4.06 5.52
N ASN A 52 8.92 5.12 6.03
CA ASN A 52 8.82 6.42 5.36
C ASN A 52 10.00 7.37 5.68
N GLU A 53 10.92 6.97 6.55
CA GLU A 53 12.11 7.72 6.89
C GLU A 53 13.02 7.91 5.66
N ARG A 54 13.45 9.14 5.42
CA ARG A 54 14.36 9.46 4.32
C ARG A 54 15.79 9.05 4.66
N GLY A 55 16.56 8.67 3.64
CA GLY A 55 18.00 8.40 3.79
C GLY A 55 18.36 6.96 4.09
N ASN A 56 17.40 6.05 4.30
CA ASN A 56 17.69 4.63 4.46
C ASN A 56 16.77 3.70 3.62
N PRO A 57 16.90 3.73 2.28
CA PRO A 57 16.05 2.92 1.40
C PRO A 57 16.23 1.42 1.62
N ALA A 58 17.43 0.95 1.98
CA ALA A 58 17.68 -0.47 2.24
C ALA A 58 16.89 -0.98 3.45
N ARG A 59 16.83 -0.20 4.53
CA ARG A 59 16.04 -0.56 5.72
C ARG A 59 14.54 -0.53 5.46
N SER A 60 14.07 0.50 4.75
CA SER A 60 12.67 0.59 4.31
C SER A 60 12.27 -0.64 3.48
N ASP A 61 13.13 -1.02 2.53
CA ASP A 61 12.90 -2.16 1.64
C ASP A 61 12.89 -3.49 2.40
N ALA A 62 13.81 -3.68 3.36
CA ALA A 62 13.86 -4.87 4.20
C ALA A 62 12.61 -5.04 5.08
N ILE A 63 12.10 -3.94 5.67
CA ILE A 63 10.87 -3.96 6.45
C ILE A 63 9.68 -4.28 5.55
N LEU A 64 9.56 -3.62 4.40
CA LEU A 64 8.47 -3.89 3.45
C LEU A 64 8.51 -5.33 2.94
N LEU A 65 9.70 -5.87 2.64
CA LEU A 65 9.88 -7.26 2.22
C LEU A 65 9.35 -8.25 3.28
N ALA A 66 9.72 -8.05 4.55
CA ALA A 66 9.25 -8.89 5.66
C ALA A 66 7.71 -8.89 5.79
N LEU A 67 7.07 -7.73 5.54
CA LEU A 67 5.62 -7.59 5.60
C LEU A 67 4.92 -8.19 4.38
N VAL A 68 5.40 -7.93 3.15
CA VAL A 68 4.75 -8.44 1.93
C VAL A 68 4.85 -9.97 1.82
N ARG A 69 5.89 -10.59 2.40
CA ARG A 69 5.97 -12.06 2.54
C ARG A 69 4.80 -12.64 3.32
N ARG A 70 4.31 -11.92 4.33
CA ARG A 70 3.19 -12.34 5.19
C ARG A 70 1.84 -11.88 4.68
N ALA A 71 1.80 -10.80 3.91
CA ALA A 71 0.58 -10.12 3.52
C ALA A 71 -0.42 -11.00 2.75
N ALA A 72 0.01 -12.11 2.16
CA ALA A 72 -0.88 -13.07 1.51
C ALA A 72 -1.87 -13.72 2.50
N THR A 73 -1.46 -13.95 3.75
CA THR A 73 -2.24 -14.68 4.77
C THR A 73 -2.42 -13.91 6.09
N ASP A 74 -1.65 -12.84 6.32
CA ASP A 74 -1.77 -11.96 7.48
C ASP A 74 -2.38 -10.61 7.07
N ASP A 75 -3.66 -10.42 7.42
CA ASP A 75 -4.41 -9.21 7.12
C ASP A 75 -3.80 -7.96 7.75
N LEU A 76 -3.20 -8.09 8.95
CA LEU A 76 -2.60 -6.96 9.63
C LEU A 76 -1.26 -6.57 8.99
N ALA A 77 -0.49 -7.55 8.50
CA ALA A 77 0.69 -7.26 7.68
C ALA A 77 0.30 -6.53 6.39
N ALA A 78 -0.71 -7.02 5.67
CA ALA A 78 -1.22 -6.36 4.46
C ALA A 78 -1.70 -4.93 4.74
N ARG A 79 -2.45 -4.74 5.83
CA ARG A 79 -2.93 -3.43 6.28
C ARG A 79 -1.82 -2.47 6.68
N THR A 80 -0.74 -2.99 7.25
CA THR A 80 0.46 -2.22 7.62
C THR A 80 1.23 -1.76 6.38
N VAL A 81 1.38 -2.63 5.36
CA VAL A 81 1.97 -2.23 4.07
C VAL A 81 1.10 -1.18 3.39
N LEU A 82 -0.22 -1.35 3.38
CA LEU A 82 -1.12 -0.34 2.82
C LEU A 82 -0.94 1.00 3.53
N GLN A 83 -0.85 1.01 4.88
CA GLN A 83 -0.61 2.24 5.61
C GLN A 83 0.74 2.89 5.23
N ALA A 84 1.81 2.10 5.18
CA ALA A 84 3.12 2.59 4.77
C ALA A 84 3.10 3.20 3.36
N MET A 85 2.23 2.68 2.48
CA MET A 85 2.05 3.16 1.11
C MET A 85 1.00 4.28 0.96
N MET A 86 0.36 4.76 2.04
CA MET A 86 -0.66 5.82 1.96
C MET A 86 -0.16 7.13 1.32
N PRO A 87 1.08 7.61 1.55
CA PRO A 87 1.60 8.76 0.81
C PRO A 87 1.62 8.54 -0.71
N ALA A 88 2.00 7.34 -1.16
CA ALA A 88 1.98 6.97 -2.57
C ALA A 88 0.55 6.85 -3.11
N ALA A 89 -0.38 6.26 -2.36
CA ALA A 89 -1.78 6.14 -2.73
C ALA A 89 -2.47 7.50 -2.89
N LYS A 90 -2.25 8.43 -1.96
CA LYS A 90 -2.75 9.83 -2.03
C LYS A 90 -2.22 10.56 -3.27
N ASN A 91 -0.92 10.43 -3.55
CA ASN A 91 -0.30 11.02 -4.73
C ASN A 91 -0.83 10.42 -6.04
N LEU A 92 -1.04 9.09 -6.12
CA LEU A 92 -1.64 8.46 -7.29
C LEU A 92 -3.10 8.92 -7.49
N THR A 93 -3.88 8.98 -6.40
CA THR A 93 -5.26 9.46 -6.43
C THR A 93 -5.33 10.87 -7.02
N SER A 94 -4.54 11.81 -6.49
CA SER A 94 -4.48 13.19 -7.00
C SER A 94 -4.15 13.26 -8.49
N LYS A 95 -3.22 12.43 -8.98
CA LYS A 95 -2.82 12.40 -10.40
C LYS A 95 -3.93 11.86 -11.30
N PHE A 96 -4.64 10.81 -10.87
CA PHE A 96 -5.68 10.19 -11.68
C PHE A 96 -7.02 10.91 -11.61
N SER A 97 -7.33 11.63 -10.53
CA SER A 97 -8.56 12.43 -10.43
C SER A 97 -8.64 13.49 -11.53
N ALA A 98 -7.49 13.99 -12.01
CA ALA A 98 -7.41 14.94 -13.12
C ALA A 98 -7.69 14.30 -14.51
N CYS A 99 -7.74 12.97 -14.62
CA CYS A 99 -7.96 12.28 -15.90
C CYS A 99 -9.44 12.12 -16.27
N GLY A 100 -10.38 12.43 -15.37
CA GLY A 100 -11.83 12.41 -15.64
C GLY A 100 -12.44 11.01 -15.87
N ALA A 101 -11.71 9.94 -15.59
CA ALA A 101 -12.24 8.57 -15.74
C ALA A 101 -13.31 8.23 -14.68
N TRP A 102 -13.19 8.82 -13.49
CA TRP A 102 -14.06 8.63 -12.33
C TRP A 102 -14.13 9.91 -11.51
N SER A 103 -15.07 9.98 -10.57
CA SER A 103 -15.04 10.98 -9.49
C SER A 103 -13.79 10.83 -8.61
N ALA A 104 -13.51 11.84 -7.77
CA ALA A 104 -12.35 11.81 -6.88
C ALA A 104 -12.42 10.65 -5.85
N GLU A 105 -13.62 10.34 -5.34
CA GLU A 105 -13.83 9.27 -4.37
C GLU A 105 -13.69 7.89 -5.02
N GLU A 106 -14.29 7.68 -6.20
CA GLU A 106 -14.12 6.45 -6.97
C GLU A 106 -12.65 6.25 -7.38
N THR A 107 -11.95 7.32 -7.78
CA THR A 107 -10.51 7.25 -8.07
C THR A 107 -9.72 6.78 -6.86
N ALA A 108 -10.03 7.30 -5.67
CA ALA A 108 -9.39 6.88 -4.43
C ALA A 108 -9.65 5.40 -4.13
N ALA A 109 -10.90 4.94 -4.30
CA ALA A 109 -11.28 3.54 -4.12
C ALA A 109 -10.54 2.63 -5.10
N GLU A 110 -10.42 3.02 -6.36
CA GLU A 110 -9.69 2.26 -7.38
C GLU A 110 -8.20 2.15 -7.09
N VAL A 111 -7.56 3.23 -6.63
CA VAL A 111 -6.15 3.21 -6.23
C VAL A 111 -5.93 2.31 -5.03
N VAL A 112 -6.76 2.42 -4.00
CA VAL A 112 -6.67 1.59 -2.79
C VAL A 112 -6.90 0.12 -3.13
N ALA A 113 -7.93 -0.21 -3.91
CA ALA A 113 -8.25 -1.58 -4.31
C ALA A 113 -7.09 -2.19 -5.12
N ALA A 114 -6.58 -1.47 -6.13
CA ALA A 114 -5.45 -1.93 -6.93
C ALA A 114 -4.19 -2.17 -6.08
N MET A 115 -3.93 -1.30 -5.10
CA MET A 115 -2.79 -1.45 -4.19
C MET A 115 -2.97 -2.62 -3.24
N TRP A 116 -4.15 -2.77 -2.64
CA TRP A 116 -4.48 -3.88 -1.74
C TRP A 116 -4.33 -5.23 -2.43
N GLU A 117 -4.95 -5.40 -3.60
CA GLU A 117 -4.81 -6.63 -4.39
C GLU A 117 -3.35 -6.94 -4.71
N ARG A 118 -2.56 -5.89 -4.98
CA ARG A 118 -1.14 -6.04 -5.29
C ARG A 118 -0.33 -6.48 -4.08
N ILE A 119 -0.60 -5.91 -2.92
CA ILE A 119 0.01 -6.29 -1.64
C ILE A 119 -0.28 -7.77 -1.34
N ARG A 120 -1.54 -8.22 -1.51
CA ARG A 120 -1.96 -9.61 -1.27
C ARG A 120 -1.32 -10.64 -2.20
N SER A 121 -0.92 -10.22 -3.40
CA SER A 121 -0.42 -11.09 -4.47
C SER A 121 1.04 -10.78 -4.87
N TYR A 122 1.80 -10.11 -4.01
CA TYR A 122 3.14 -9.66 -4.35
C TYR A 122 4.11 -10.85 -4.53
N PRO A 123 4.80 -10.98 -5.69
CA PRO A 123 5.64 -12.13 -6.02
C PRO A 123 7.03 -11.94 -5.41
N VAL A 124 7.12 -12.15 -4.10
CA VAL A 124 8.35 -11.93 -3.31
C VAL A 124 9.57 -12.66 -3.89
N ASP A 125 9.40 -13.86 -4.44
CA ASP A 125 10.50 -14.66 -5.00
C ASP A 125 11.08 -14.04 -6.28
N ARG A 126 10.22 -13.40 -7.09
CA ARG A 126 10.62 -12.77 -8.35
C ARG A 126 11.07 -11.32 -8.18
N ARG A 127 10.58 -10.63 -7.14
CA ARG A 127 10.83 -9.20 -6.90
C ARG A 127 11.14 -8.92 -5.43
N PRO A 128 12.23 -9.46 -4.87
CA PRO A 128 12.54 -9.37 -3.44
C PRO A 128 13.07 -7.99 -3.00
N ALA A 129 13.20 -7.02 -3.92
CA ALA A 129 13.73 -5.70 -3.63
C ALA A 129 12.92 -4.60 -4.33
N LYS A 130 13.13 -3.35 -3.89
CA LYS A 130 12.42 -2.15 -4.37
C LYS A 130 10.90 -2.27 -4.20
N ILE A 131 10.47 -2.81 -3.06
CA ILE A 131 9.09 -3.20 -2.78
C ILE A 131 8.14 -2.01 -2.95
N ALA A 132 8.41 -0.87 -2.31
CA ALA A 132 7.57 0.33 -2.43
C ALA A 132 7.44 0.81 -3.89
N ALA A 133 8.55 0.85 -4.62
CA ALA A 133 8.57 1.30 -6.01
C ALA A 133 7.79 0.35 -6.92
N ASN A 134 7.94 -0.97 -6.74
CA ASN A 134 7.20 -1.97 -7.50
C ASN A 134 5.71 -1.94 -7.18
N LEU A 135 5.32 -1.84 -5.90
CA LEU A 135 3.92 -1.69 -5.49
C LEU A 135 3.30 -0.45 -6.10
N MET A 136 3.99 0.70 -6.04
CA MET A 136 3.51 1.94 -6.67
C MET A 136 3.36 1.79 -8.18
N LEU A 137 4.37 1.22 -8.86
CA LEU A 137 4.37 1.06 -10.31
C LEU A 137 3.25 0.12 -10.78
N ASP A 138 3.12 -1.05 -10.15
CA ASP A 138 2.12 -2.05 -10.48
C ASP A 138 0.70 -1.49 -10.22
N THR A 139 0.50 -0.76 -9.10
CA THR A 139 -0.76 -0.07 -8.78
C THR A 139 -1.09 0.97 -9.86
N ARG A 140 -0.14 1.85 -10.18
CA ARG A 140 -0.31 2.90 -11.21
C ARG A 140 -0.67 2.29 -12.56
N GLN A 141 0.02 1.23 -12.97
CA GLN A 141 -0.24 0.57 -14.24
C GLN A 141 -1.65 -0.02 -14.29
N ARG A 142 -2.10 -0.64 -13.19
CA ARG A 142 -3.44 -1.22 -13.09
C ARG A 142 -4.53 -0.14 -13.17
N VAL A 143 -4.42 0.92 -12.37
CA VAL A 143 -5.38 2.03 -12.35
C VAL A 143 -5.44 2.72 -13.71
N TRP A 144 -4.27 3.01 -14.31
CA TRP A 144 -4.21 3.61 -15.65
C TRP A 144 -4.91 2.76 -16.71
N ARG A 145 -4.65 1.44 -16.75
CA ARG A 145 -5.30 0.55 -17.73
C ARG A 145 -6.82 0.51 -17.55
N LYS A 146 -7.29 0.47 -16.30
CA LYS A 146 -8.73 0.46 -15.98
C LYS A 146 -9.38 1.79 -16.35
N GLY A 147 -8.76 2.92 -16.01
CA GLY A 147 -9.24 4.27 -16.34
C GLY A 147 -9.23 4.53 -17.85
N TYR A 148 -8.18 4.10 -18.55
CA TYR A 148 -8.11 4.17 -20.02
C TYR A 148 -9.26 3.40 -20.67
N LYS A 149 -9.57 2.19 -20.17
CA LYS A 149 -10.73 1.42 -20.65
C LYS A 149 -12.04 2.13 -20.36
N GLN A 150 -12.18 2.76 -19.19
CA GLN A 150 -13.37 3.52 -18.83
C GLN A 150 -13.63 4.69 -19.78
N VAL A 151 -12.57 5.44 -20.14
CA VAL A 151 -12.68 6.62 -21.01
C VAL A 151 -12.83 6.25 -22.50
N HIS A 152 -12.09 5.23 -22.97
CA HIS A 152 -11.99 4.92 -24.39
C HIS A 152 -12.73 3.63 -24.83
N GLY A 153 -13.38 2.92 -23.91
CA GLY A 153 -14.09 1.66 -24.19
C GLY A 153 -13.19 0.47 -24.56
N ARG A 154 -11.86 0.62 -24.55
CA ARG A 154 -10.90 -0.42 -24.94
C ARG A 154 -9.63 -0.37 -24.10
N LEU A 155 -8.89 -1.48 -24.02
CA LEU A 155 -7.59 -1.49 -23.36
C LEU A 155 -6.54 -0.71 -24.18
N PRO A 156 -5.54 -0.09 -23.52
CA PRO A 156 -4.43 0.53 -24.24
C PRO A 156 -3.62 -0.55 -24.94
N ARG A 157 -3.19 -0.25 -26.18
CA ARG A 157 -2.29 -1.13 -26.93
C ARG A 157 -1.01 -1.35 -26.13
N ALA A 158 -0.53 -2.59 -26.08
CA ALA A 158 0.80 -2.86 -25.56
C ALA A 158 1.80 -2.07 -26.42
N LYS A 159 2.79 -1.42 -25.80
CA LYS A 159 3.94 -0.93 -26.57
C LYS A 159 4.59 -2.17 -27.19
N ALA A 160 4.82 -2.13 -28.51
CA ALA A 160 5.67 -3.13 -29.16
C ALA A 160 7.02 -3.14 -28.45
N ALA A 161 7.47 -4.34 -28.07
CA ALA A 161 8.74 -4.56 -27.38
C ALA A 161 9.91 -4.27 -28.31
#